data_AF-A0A966CNR4-F1
#
_entry.id   AF-A0A966CNR4-F1
#
_cell.length_a   1.000
_cell.length_b   1.000
_cell.length_c   1.000
_cell.angle_alpha   90.00
_cell.angle_beta   90.00
_cell.angle_gamma   90.00
#
_symmetry.space_group_name_H-M   'P 1'
#
loop_
_entity.id
_entity.type
_entity.pdbx_description
1 polymer ?
#
loop_
_entity_poly.entity_id
_entity_poly.type
_entity_poly.pdbx_seq_one_letter_code
_entity_poly.pdbx_strand_id
1 'polypeptide(L)'
;LLNEKGEPTAKVFEGLEYSAYHNKHLFQWIGAAGITKDITFHCFRHTFATLQLFNGTDIYTVSKMLGHKDLKTTQIYAKIVDDTKRKAADKIKLDM
;
A
#
# COMPACT_ATOMS: atom_id res chain seq x y z
N LEU A 1 10.32 6.85 16.69
CA LEU A 1 9.56 5.62 16.38
C LEU A 1 10.46 4.40 16.41
N LEU A 2 11.68 4.50 15.85
CA LEU A 2 12.73 3.55 16.20
C LEU A 2 13.40 4.07 17.48
N ASN A 3 13.19 3.35 18.58
CA ASN A 3 13.89 3.59 19.84
C ASN A 3 15.34 3.08 19.71
N GLU A 4 16.13 3.25 20.77
CA GLU A 4 17.42 2.59 20.86
C GLU A 4 17.27 1.06 20.67
N LYS A 5 18.33 0.41 20.22
CA LYS A 5 18.33 -1.03 19.95
C LYS A 5 17.99 -1.79 21.24
N GLY A 6 16.77 -2.30 21.31
CA GLY A 6 16.31 -3.13 22.41
C GLY A 6 16.82 -4.57 22.33
N GLU A 7 16.37 -5.39 23.27
CA GLU A 7 16.65 -6.83 23.29
C GLU A 7 16.18 -7.52 21.99
N PRO A 8 16.83 -8.61 21.54
CA PRO A 8 16.48 -9.29 20.29
C PRO A 8 15.02 -9.78 20.20
N THR A 9 14.39 -10.01 21.35
CA THR A 9 13.00 -10.48 21.46
C THR A 9 12.00 -9.34 21.70
N ALA A 10 12.47 -8.11 21.92
CA ALA A 10 11.61 -6.96 22.12
C ALA A 10 10.87 -6.62 20.82
N LYS A 11 9.66 -6.08 20.96
CA LYS A 11 8.91 -5.57 19.81
C LYS A 11 9.66 -4.36 19.24
N VAL A 12 9.78 -4.30 17.91
CA VAL A 12 10.36 -3.13 17.22
C VAL A 12 9.56 -1.85 17.49
N PHE A 13 8.24 -1.97 17.59
CA PHE A 13 7.34 -0.86 17.89
C PHE A 13 6.60 -1.15 19.20
N GLU A 14 7.01 -0.48 20.26
CA GLU A 14 6.31 -0.51 21.55
C GLU A 14 4.99 0.27 21.46
N GLY A 15 3.94 -0.24 22.09
CA GLY A 15 2.60 0.36 22.08
C GLY A 15 1.82 0.22 20.76
N LEU A 16 2.45 -0.25 19.68
CA LEU A 16 1.77 -0.52 18.42
C LEU A 16 1.12 -1.92 18.46
N GLU A 17 -0.15 -1.96 18.84
CA GLU A 17 -0.95 -3.18 18.73
C GLU A 17 -1.56 -3.32 17.34
N TYR A 18 -1.32 -4.46 16.71
CA TYR A 18 -1.95 -4.77 15.43
C TYR A 18 -3.42 -5.13 15.66
N SER A 19 -4.31 -4.30 15.10
CA SER A 19 -5.73 -4.58 14.99
C SER A 19 -6.14 -4.32 13.55
N ALA A 20 -6.95 -5.23 12.99
CA ALA A 20 -7.48 -5.08 11.64
C ALA A 20 -8.42 -3.86 11.50
N TYR A 21 -8.99 -3.39 12.63
CA TYR A 21 -10.05 -2.38 12.62
C TYR A 21 -9.74 -1.13 13.46
N HIS A 22 -8.94 -1.24 14.52
CA HIS A 22 -8.75 -0.15 15.48
C HIS A 22 -7.29 -0.01 15.90
N ASN A 23 -6.50 0.73 15.12
CA ASN A 23 -5.17 1.17 15.53
C ASN A 23 -5.20 2.68 15.82
N LYS A 24 -5.10 3.03 17.10
CA LYS A 24 -5.17 4.43 17.58
C LYS A 24 -4.08 5.30 16.97
N HIS A 25 -2.86 4.79 16.87
CA HIS A 25 -1.73 5.51 16.27
C HIS A 25 -1.97 5.79 14.79
N LEU A 26 -2.49 4.80 14.06
CA LEU A 26 -2.83 4.99 12.65
C LEU A 26 -3.89 6.08 12.49
N PHE A 27 -4.97 6.04 13.27
CA PHE A 27 -6.02 7.06 13.21
C PHE A 27 -5.46 8.48 13.46
N GLN A 28 -4.57 8.62 14.45
CA GLN A 28 -3.91 9.89 14.74
C GLN A 28 -3.04 10.37 13.58
N TRP A 29 -2.25 9.48 12.95
CA TRP A 29 -1.42 9.84 11.80
C TRP A 29 -2.24 10.24 10.58
N ILE A 30 -3.32 9.50 10.30
CA ILE A 30 -4.24 9.78 9.19
C ILE A 30 -4.94 11.14 9.40
N GLY A 31 -5.40 11.43 10.62
CA GLY A 31 -5.98 12.72 10.98
C GLY A 31 -4.98 13.87 10.88
N ALA A 32 -3.74 13.68 11.35
CA ALA A 32 -2.67 14.68 11.23
C ALA A 32 -2.27 14.96 9.77
N ALA A 33 -2.41 13.97 8.88
CA ALA A 33 -2.21 14.13 7.45
C ALA A 33 -3.40 14.78 6.71
N GLY A 34 -4.50 15.12 7.42
CA GLY A 34 -5.70 15.70 6.83
C GLY A 34 -6.52 14.74 5.97
N ILE A 35 -6.32 13.43 6.12
CA ILE A 35 -7.04 12.41 5.34
C ILE A 35 -8.34 12.08 6.07
N THR A 36 -9.47 12.27 5.40
CA THR A 36 -10.81 12.03 5.96
C THR A 36 -11.38 10.65 5.67
N LYS A 37 -10.68 9.84 4.86
CA LYS A 37 -11.09 8.49 4.51
C LYS A 37 -10.73 7.52 5.63
N ASP A 38 -11.52 6.47 5.77
CA ASP A 38 -11.18 5.34 6.63
C ASP A 38 -10.01 4.56 6.02
N ILE A 39 -8.85 4.63 6.66
CA ILE A 39 -7.62 3.97 6.22
C ILE A 39 -7.18 2.92 7.24
N THR A 40 -6.95 1.71 6.74
CA THR A 40 -6.34 0.61 7.51
C THR A 40 -4.92 0.32 7.01
N PHE A 41 -4.14 -0.50 7.74
CA PHE A 41 -2.83 -0.95 7.25
C PHE A 41 -2.91 -1.68 5.90
N HIS A 42 -4.04 -2.33 5.59
CA HIS A 42 -4.24 -2.99 4.31
C HIS A 42 -4.28 -2.00 3.13
N CYS A 43 -4.81 -0.80 3.34
CA CYS A 43 -4.83 0.26 2.31
C CYS A 43 -3.42 0.69 1.90
N PHE A 44 -2.46 0.74 2.83
CA PHE A 44 -1.06 1.05 2.50
C PHE A 44 -0.43 -0.08 1.68
N ARG A 45 -0.75 -1.34 1.99
CA ARG A 45 -0.29 -2.49 1.20
C ARG A 45 -0.80 -2.42 -0.24
N HIS A 46 -2.07 -2.05 -0.43
CA HIS A 46 -2.62 -1.80 -1.77
C HIS A 46 -1.90 -0.66 -2.49
N THR A 47 -1.71 0.47 -1.81
CA THR A 47 -1.06 1.65 -2.37
C THR A 47 0.38 1.34 -2.80
N PHE A 48 1.13 0.63 -1.96
CA PHE A 48 2.49 0.17 -2.27
C PHE A 48 2.51 -0.71 -3.52
N ALA A 49 1.63 -1.72 -3.59
CA ALA A 49 1.57 -2.63 -4.73
C ALA A 49 1.25 -1.90 -6.05
N THR A 50 0.25 -1.03 -6.04
CA THR A 50 -0.15 -0.25 -7.22
C THR A 50 0.96 0.70 -7.67
N LEU A 51 1.62 1.42 -6.75
CA LEU A 51 2.71 2.34 -7.10
C LEU A 51 3.93 1.60 -7.67
N GLN A 52 4.30 0.45 -7.10
CA GLN A 52 5.41 -0.36 -7.62
C GLN A 52 5.15 -0.83 -9.05
N LEU A 53 3.95 -1.35 -9.32
CA LEU A 53 3.55 -1.78 -10.67
C LEU A 53 3.45 -0.60 -11.65
N PHE A 54 2.93 0.54 -11.18
CA PHE A 54 2.85 1.75 -12.00
C PHE A 54 4.25 2.24 -12.42
N ASN A 55 5.21 2.18 -11.50
CA ASN A 55 6.61 2.53 -11.75
C ASN A 55 7.40 1.44 -12.51
N GLY A 56 6.72 0.41 -13.04
CA GLY A 56 7.34 -0.59 -13.90
C GLY A 56 8.04 -1.74 -13.17
N THR A 57 7.87 -1.86 -11.86
CA THR A 57 8.34 -3.06 -11.14
C THR A 57 7.57 -4.28 -11.62
N ASP A 58 8.27 -5.38 -11.89
CA ASP A 58 7.62 -6.60 -12.37
C ASP A 58 6.70 -7.20 -11.30
N ILE A 59 5.58 -7.79 -11.75
CA ILE A 59 4.54 -8.32 -10.87
C ILE A 59 5.04 -9.44 -9.95
N TYR A 60 6.04 -10.21 -10.39
CA TYR A 60 6.59 -11.31 -9.59
C TYR A 60 7.41 -10.75 -8.41
N THR A 61 8.24 -9.75 -8.65
CA THR A 61 8.99 -9.03 -7.61
C THR A 61 8.05 -8.34 -6.63
N VAL A 62 7.00 -7.64 -7.11
CA VAL A 62 5.99 -7.04 -6.22
C VAL A 62 5.32 -8.12 -5.37
N SER A 63 4.98 -9.28 -5.95
CA SER A 63 4.40 -10.41 -5.23
C SER A 63 5.31 -10.94 -4.11
N LYS A 64 6.63 -10.98 -4.34
CA LYS A 64 7.61 -11.40 -3.34
C LYS A 64 7.82 -10.36 -2.24
N MET A 65 7.86 -9.07 -2.59
CA MET A 65 7.92 -7.98 -1.60
C MET A 65 6.70 -7.98 -0.67
N LEU A 66 5.54 -8.36 -1.19
CA LEU A 66 4.31 -8.49 -0.40
C LEU A 66 4.24 -9.82 0.37
N GLY A 67 5.09 -10.79 0.09
CA GLY A 67 5.02 -12.13 0.70
C GLY A 67 3.77 -12.92 0.27
N HIS A 68 3.24 -12.68 -0.93
CA HIS A 68 2.11 -13.45 -1.46
C HIS A 68 2.56 -14.85 -1.90
N LYS A 69 1.81 -15.87 -1.46
CA LYS A 69 2.00 -17.27 -1.87
C LYS A 69 1.54 -17.53 -3.29
N ASP A 70 0.43 -16.91 -3.71
CA ASP A 70 -0.16 -17.05 -5.04
C ASP A 70 -0.16 -15.69 -5.77
N LEU A 71 0.37 -15.69 -6.99
CA LEU A 71 0.43 -14.51 -7.87
C LEU A 71 -0.97 -13.95 -8.18
N LYS A 72 -2.02 -14.78 -8.15
CA LYS A 72 -3.41 -14.35 -8.35
C LYS A 72 -3.81 -13.20 -7.42
N THR A 73 -3.31 -13.20 -6.18
CA THR A 73 -3.59 -12.13 -5.21
C THR A 73 -2.91 -10.80 -5.58
N THR A 74 -1.78 -10.85 -6.30
CA THR A 74 -1.08 -9.67 -6.81
C THR A 74 -1.66 -9.17 -8.13
N GLN A 75 -2.24 -10.06 -8.95
CA GLN A 75 -2.84 -9.72 -10.24
C GLN A 75 -3.99 -8.72 -10.16
N ILE A 76 -4.67 -8.61 -9.01
CA ILE A 76 -5.71 -7.60 -8.79
C ILE A 76 -5.19 -6.17 -8.99
N TYR A 77 -3.91 -5.91 -8.68
CA TYR A 77 -3.31 -4.58 -8.79
C TYR A 77 -2.94 -4.22 -10.22
N ALA A 78 -2.52 -5.20 -11.03
CA ALA A 78 -2.15 -4.98 -12.42
C ALA A 78 -3.34 -4.45 -13.24
N LYS A 79 -4.54 -5.01 -13.02
CA LYS A 79 -5.77 -4.55 -13.67
C LYS A 79 -6.07 -3.07 -13.42
N ILE A 80 -5.84 -2.61 -12.18
CA ILE A 80 -6.06 -1.21 -11.80
C ILE A 80 -5.10 -0.27 -12.52
N VAL A 81 -3.83 -0.68 -12.68
CA VAL A 81 -2.82 0.11 -13.41
C VAL A 81 -3.17 0.21 -14.89
N ASP A 82 -3.62 -0.89 -15.51
CA ASP A 82 -4.00 -0.91 -16.93
C ASP A 82 -5.21 -0.01 -17.21
N ASP A 83 -6.24 -0.06 -16.37
CA ASP A 83 -7.41 0.83 -16.48
C ASP A 83 -7.02 2.30 -16.33
N THR A 84 -6.07 2.59 -15.43
CA THR A 84 -5.58 3.96 -15.21
C THR A 84 -4.77 4.45 -16.42
N LYS A 85 -3.91 3.60 -17.00
CA LYS A 85 -3.16 3.91 -18.22
C LYS A 85 -4.09 4.19 -19.40
N ARG A 86 -5.13 3.37 -19.58
CA ARG A 86 -6.12 3.57 -20.64
C ARG A 86 -6.86 4.91 -20.48
N LYS A 87 -7.38 5.20 -19.29
CA LYS A 87 -8.02 6.49 -18.98
C LYS A 87 -7.07 7.67 -19.21
N ALA A 88 -5.78 7.53 -18.94
CA ALA A 88 -4.79 8.57 -19.20
C ALA A 88 -4.56 8.80 -20.70
N ALA A 89 -4.51 7.73 -21.49
CA ALA A 89 -4.41 7.83 -22.95
C ALA A 89 -5.65 8.50 -23.57
N ASP A 90 -6.84 8.10 -23.13
CA ASP A 90 -8.12 8.63 -23.63
C ASP A 90 -8.38 10.12 -23.26
N LYS A 91 -7.59 10.69 -22.34
CA LYS A 91 -7.66 12.12 -21.99
C LYS A 91 -7.09 13.03 -23.07
N ILE A 92 -6.18 12.53 -23.91
CA ILE A 92 -5.71 13.27 -25.08
C ILE A 92 -6.78 13.09 -26.16
N LYS A 93 -7.78 13.97 -26.15
CA LYS A 93 -8.72 14.08 -27.27
C LYS A 93 -8.10 15.00 -28.30
N LEU A 94 -7.70 14.42 -29.43
CA LEU A 94 -7.45 15.19 -30.64
C LEU A 94 -8.82 15.43 -31.28
N ASP A 95 -9.35 16.66 -31.18
CA ASP A 95 -10.42 17.07 -32.07
C ASP A 95 -9.83 17.11 -33.49
N MET A 96 -10.25 16.16 -34.32
CA MET A 96 -10.05 16.19 -35.77
C MET A 96 -11.33 16.67 -36.44
#